data_AF-A0AAV3QIW8-F1
#
_entry.id   AF-A0AAV3QIW8-F1
#
_cell.length_a   1.000
_cell.length_b   1.000
_cell.length_c   1.000
_cell.angle_alpha   90.00
_cell.angle_beta   90.00
_cell.angle_gamma   90.00
#
_symmetry.space_group_name_H-M   'P 1'
#
loop_
_entity.id
_entity.type
_entity.pdbx_description
1 polymer ?
#
loop_
_entity_poly.entity_id
_entity_poly.type
_entity_poly.pdbx_seq_one_letter_code
_entity_poly.pdbx_strand_id
1 'polypeptide(L)' 'MEKLVCNWSDGRTLPEEYVFPQDKRPGNVVIPSCDNIPVIDFKNAQGGNQERAHIIKQILEASQDYGFFQVLYIY' A
#
# COMPACT_ATOMS: atom_id res chain seq x y z
N MET A 1 33.22 -14.32 14.67
CA MET A 1 32.88 -13.45 13.52
C MET A 1 31.71 -14.11 12.82
N GLU A 2 30.50 -13.59 13.03
CA GLU A 2 29.31 -14.16 12.42
C GLU A 2 29.33 -13.83 10.92
N LYS A 3 29.50 -14.86 10.09
CA LYS A 3 29.47 -14.73 8.65
C LYS A 3 27.99 -14.71 8.27
N LEU A 4 27.44 -13.53 7.97
CA LEU A 4 26.10 -13.42 7.38
C LEU A 4 26.19 -13.98 5.95
N VAL A 5 25.88 -15.27 5.82
CA VAL A 5 25.87 -15.98 4.54
C VAL A 5 24.48 -15.80 3.93
N CYS A 6 24.30 -14.72 3.17
CA CYS A 6 23.23 -14.66 2.19
C CYS A 6 23.67 -15.41 0.91
N ASN A 7 23.91 -16.74 0.99
CA ASN A 7 24.15 -17.60 -0.18
C ASN A 7 22.87 -18.37 -0.59
N TRP A 8 21.71 -18.00 -0.07
CA TRP A 8 20.51 -18.84 -0.18
C TRP A 8 19.91 -18.90 -1.59
N SER A 9 20.26 -17.97 -2.49
CA SER A 9 19.94 -18.09 -3.91
C SER A 9 21.06 -17.52 -4.77
N ASP A 10 21.30 -18.16 -5.92
CA ASP A 10 22.15 -17.65 -7.00
C ASP A 10 21.43 -16.55 -7.83
N GLY A 11 20.31 -16.03 -7.30
CA GLY A 11 19.42 -15.07 -7.95
C GLY A 11 18.59 -15.63 -9.10
N ARG A 12 18.73 -16.93 -9.43
CA ARG A 12 18.06 -17.52 -10.61
C ARG A 12 16.70 -18.11 -10.26
N THR A 13 16.58 -18.72 -9.09
CA THR A 13 15.34 -19.36 -8.63
C THR A 13 15.12 -19.17 -7.14
N LEU A 14 13.86 -19.00 -6.73
CA LEU A 14 13.45 -19.04 -5.33
C LEU A 14 13.37 -20.50 -4.85
N PRO A 15 13.77 -20.81 -3.61
CA PRO A 15 13.45 -22.07 -2.96
C PRO A 15 11.94 -22.31 -2.93
N GLU A 16 11.54 -23.57 -3.06
CA GLU A 16 10.14 -23.98 -3.23
C GLU A 16 9.22 -23.49 -2.10
N GLU A 17 9.72 -23.42 -0.87
CA GLU A 17 8.98 -22.93 0.31
C GLU A 17 8.53 -21.46 0.21
N TYR A 18 9.20 -20.64 -0.61
CA TYR A 18 8.84 -19.25 -0.88
C TYR A 18 7.96 -19.10 -2.12
N VAL A 19 7.74 -20.18 -2.88
CA VAL A 19 6.91 -20.14 -4.08
C VAL A 19 5.46 -20.39 -3.68
N PHE A 20 4.61 -19.37 -3.83
CA PHE A 20 3.17 -19.51 -3.56
C PHE A 20 2.55 -20.67 -4.35
N PRO A 21 1.51 -21.36 -3.83
CA PRO A 21 0.70 -22.31 -4.59
C PRO A 21 0.12 -21.67 -5.87
N GLN A 22 -0.06 -22.45 -6.95
CA GLN A 22 -0.48 -21.91 -8.26
C GLN A 22 -1.78 -21.11 -8.21
N ASP A 23 -2.75 -21.54 -7.40
CA ASP A 23 -4.04 -20.90 -7.17
C ASP A 23 -3.95 -19.54 -6.45
N LYS A 24 -2.86 -19.30 -5.72
CA LYS A 24 -2.59 -18.04 -4.99
C LYS A 24 -1.66 -17.10 -5.73
N ARG A 25 -1.05 -17.55 -6.83
CA ARG A 25 -0.16 -16.69 -7.62
C ARG A 25 -1.00 -15.65 -8.35
N PRO A 26 -0.54 -14.39 -8.41
CA PRO A 26 -1.08 -13.45 -9.38
C PRO A 26 -0.76 -14.02 -10.78
N GLY A 27 -1.77 -14.59 -11.44
CA GLY A 27 -1.64 -15.14 -12.79
C GLY A 27 -1.47 -14.04 -13.84
N ASN A 28 -1.77 -14.32 -15.10
CA ASN A 28 -1.83 -13.32 -16.18
C ASN A 28 -3.12 -12.48 -16.11
N VAL A 29 -3.48 -12.04 -14.91
CA VAL A 29 -4.67 -11.21 -14.69
C VAL A 29 -4.27 -9.78 -15.04
N VAL A 30 -5.05 -9.14 -15.92
CA VAL A 30 -4.94 -7.70 -16.14
C VAL A 30 -5.32 -7.04 -14.83
N ILE A 31 -4.33 -6.52 -14.11
CA ILE A 31 -4.58 -5.78 -12.88
C ILE A 31 -5.25 -4.47 -13.30
N PRO A 32 -6.50 -4.22 -12.88
CA PRO A 32 -7.16 -2.96 -13.19
C PRO A 32 -6.36 -1.81 -12.60
N SER A 33 -6.33 -0.67 -13.32
CA SER A 33 -5.73 0.53 -12.79
C SER A 33 -6.43 0.90 -11.48
N CYS A 34 -5.65 1.15 -10.45
CA CYS A 34 -6.17 1.44 -9.11
C CYS A 34 -6.52 2.93 -8.97
N ASP A 35 -7.21 3.47 -9.98
CA ASP A 35 -7.50 4.91 -10.10
C ASP A 35 -8.56 5.37 -9.09
N ASN A 36 -9.27 4.42 -8.47
CA ASN A 36 -10.35 4.69 -7.52
C ASN A 36 -9.89 4.65 -6.06
N ILE A 37 -8.61 4.37 -5.76
CA ILE A 37 -8.15 4.43 -4.37
C ILE A 37 -8.25 5.89 -3.91
N PRO A 38 -8.91 6.18 -2.78
CA PRO A 38 -8.99 7.54 -2.27
C PRO A 38 -7.60 8.09 -1.95
N VAL A 39 -7.33 9.30 -2.45
CA VAL A 39 -6.11 10.06 -2.13
C VAL A 39 -6.53 11.29 -1.33
N ILE A 40 -6.04 11.39 -0.09
CA ILE A 40 -6.39 12.48 0.82
C ILE A 40 -5.18 13.40 0.99
N ASP A 41 -5.35 14.69 0.68
CA ASP A 41 -4.33 15.71 0.90
C ASP A 41 -4.35 16.20 2.34
N PHE A 42 -3.24 16.00 3.04
CA PHE A 42 -3.10 16.36 4.46
C PHE A 42 -2.48 17.75 4.66
N LYS A 43 -2.26 18.53 3.60
CA LYS A 43 -1.65 19.86 3.65
C LYS A 43 -2.29 20.79 4.70
N ASN A 44 -3.61 20.74 4.83
CA ASN A 44 -4.36 21.59 5.77
C ASN A 44 -4.81 20.84 7.03
N ALA A 45 -4.20 19.68 7.35
CA ALA A 45 -4.57 18.91 8.54
C ALA A 45 -4.29 19.66 9.86
N GLN A 46 -3.31 20.56 9.83
CA GLN A 46 -2.97 21.49 10.92
C GLN A 46 -3.60 22.88 10.74
N GLY A 47 -4.50 23.02 9.76
CA GLY A 47 -5.24 24.25 9.50
C GLY A 47 -6.32 24.54 10.54
N GLY A 48 -7.22 25.46 10.21
CA GLY A 48 -8.34 25.81 11.08
C GLY A 48 -9.32 24.65 11.33
N ASN A 49 -10.21 24.81 12.30
CA ASN A 49 -11.17 23.76 12.70
C ASN A 49 -11.98 23.19 11.51
N GLN A 50 -12.35 24.03 10.54
CA GLN A 50 -13.12 23.60 9.36
C GLN A 50 -12.29 22.75 8.40
N GLU A 51 -11.04 23.14 8.14
CA GLU A 51 -10.12 22.42 7.25
C GLU A 51 -9.77 21.04 7.84
N ARG A 52 -9.48 21.01 9.14
CA ARG A 52 -9.22 19.77 9.86
C ARG A 52 -10.45 18.86 9.88
N ALA A 53 -11.65 19.40 10.13
CA ALA A 53 -12.88 18.62 10.11
C ALA A 53 -13.16 18.01 8.72
N HIS A 54 -12.85 18.74 7.65
CA HIS A 54 -12.98 18.25 6.28
C HIS A 54 -12.06 17.04 6.01
N ILE A 55 -10.80 17.11 6.43
CA ILE A 55 -9.85 15.99 6.29
C ILE A 55 -10.29 14.77 7.11
N ILE A 56 -10.74 14.97 8.35
CA ILE A 56 -11.27 13.89 9.19
C ILE A 56 -12.46 13.19 8.53
N LYS A 57 -13.36 13.96 7.90
CA LYS A 57 -14.49 13.40 7.17
C LYS A 57 -14.03 12.52 6.01
N GLN A 58 -13.07 12.98 5.20
CA GLN A 58 -12.52 12.18 4.10
C GLN A 58 -11.88 10.87 4.61
N ILE A 59 -11.14 10.92 5.73
CA ILE A 59 -10.55 9.73 6.35
C ILE A 59 -11.65 8.73 6.75
N LEU A 60 -12.71 9.23 7.41
CA LEU A 60 -13.82 8.38 7.85
C LEU A 60 -14.48 7.68 6.65
N GLU A 61 -14.82 8.44 5.61
CA GLU A 61 -15.47 7.93 4.39
C GLU A 61 -14.59 6.89 3.69
N ALA A 62 -13.33 7.21 3.42
CA ALA A 62 -12.41 6.27 2.77
C ALA A 62 -12.17 5.00 3.61
N SER A 63 -12.14 5.11 4.94
CA SER A 63 -11.99 3.96 5.83
C SER A 63 -13.23 3.06 5.81
N GLN A 64 -14.42 3.63 5.69
CA GLN A 64 -15.67 2.85 5.62
C GLN A 64 -15.86 2.19 4.26
N ASP A 65 -15.60 2.93 3.18
CA ASP A 65 -15.89 2.47 1.83
C ASP A 65 -14.80 1.54 1.26
N TYR A 66 -13.53 1.82 1.57
CA TYR A 66 -12.37 1.10 1.00
C TYR A 66 -11.56 0.34 2.04
N GLY A 67 -11.61 0.74 3.32
CA GLY A 67 -10.74 0.18 4.37
C GLY A 67 -9.29 0.68 4.32
N PHE A 68 -8.93 1.47 3.31
CA PHE A 68 -7.62 2.09 3.14
C PHE A 68 -7.70 3.32 2.23
N PHE A 69 -6.66 4.16 2.28
CA PHE A 69 -6.49 5.34 1.44
C PHE A 69 -5.00 5.67 1.29
N GLN A 70 -4.67 6.49 0.30
CA GLN A 70 -3.35 7.09 0.15
C GLN A 70 -3.35 8.50 0.73
N VAL A 71 -2.19 8.94 1.21
CA VAL A 71 -2.00 10.29 1.75
C VAL A 71 -1.01 11.03 0.87
N LEU A 72 -1.34 12.28 0.52
CA LEU A 72 -0.38 13.21 -0.07
C LEU A 72 0.05 14.23 0.98
N TYR A 73 1.36 14.47 1.00
CA TYR A 73 1.98 15.56 1.72
C TYR A 73 3.08 16.14 0.83
N ILE A 74 2.73 17.12 0.01
CA ILE A 74 3.67 17.78 -0.90
C ILE A 74 3.96 19.18 -0.33
N TYR A 75 5.24 19.47 -0.11
CA TYR A 75 5.78 20.70 0.49
C TYR A 75 5.71 21.90 -0.46
#